data_AF-A0A1Y5T3C7-F1
#
_entry.id   AF-A0A1Y5T3C7-F1
#
_cell.length_a   1.000
_cell.length_b   1.000
_cell.length_c   1.000
_cell.angle_alpha   90.00
_cell.angle_beta   90.00
_cell.angle_gamma   90.00
#
_symmetry.space_group_name_H-M   'P 1'
#
loop_
_entity.id
_entity.type
_entity.pdbx_description
1 polymer ?
#
loop_
_entity_poly.entity_id
_entity_poly.type
_entity_poly.pdbx_seq_one_letter_code
_entity_poly.pdbx_strand_id
1 'polypeptide(L)'
;MTDNAHLRLLADIRSAMVEDPIPGRAELSAHLQRRIEEVGEKALAEFAHIQRVAARTWGAERTAHFGQILRKHRVVSKPARKTAWTRAEEALSHLPAPWRRPIADHIAVSRQGKRVKGRRLWSAAYAQSVISALRIWVDYCACNGLDLTPTGATLDAFGRHVLATATTGTAADYMDRILSGMALVQPGFASAACDFVAEDWRNRGKTEGPSTKTGAQLVGASAIYELGFRHIDGARARPMRGLHAARQFRNGLILALGTALPQRARALSCLAFDSTLVLLDAETLGVRIPASMLKLPEDRKQGAPFERSFRNAPLAAALQEYRQSFRPIFDGGAALFPSVLSRNSAISETQIGRLTGDMTKAAFGVRIPIHRLRENVATEASESLSGGGLAATALLGHKSQATTARHYDHSEGIRAAQQFGVLLASHQECTVDLDL
;
A
#
# COMPACT_ATOMS: atom_id res chain seq x y z
N MET A 1 40.49 -33.59 -17.08
CA MET A 1 39.40 -32.61 -17.25
C MET A 1 38.93 -32.24 -15.86
N THR A 2 39.04 -30.97 -15.47
CA THR A 2 38.53 -30.49 -14.19
C THR A 2 37.05 -30.79 -14.12
N ASP A 3 36.69 -31.56 -13.11
CA ASP A 3 35.33 -32.00 -12.88
C ASP A 3 34.42 -30.80 -12.57
N ASN A 4 33.51 -30.47 -13.50
CA ASN A 4 32.60 -29.36 -13.33
C ASN A 4 31.37 -29.80 -12.53
N ALA A 5 31.39 -29.54 -11.22
CA ALA A 5 30.29 -29.86 -10.31
C ALA A 5 28.93 -29.30 -10.74
N HIS A 6 28.90 -28.16 -11.46
CA HIS A 6 27.66 -27.58 -11.98
C HIS A 6 27.07 -28.43 -13.10
N LEU A 7 27.89 -28.93 -14.02
CA LEU A 7 27.44 -29.82 -15.09
C LEU A 7 27.00 -31.18 -14.53
N ARG A 8 27.67 -31.69 -13.49
CA ARG A 8 27.24 -32.90 -12.77
C ARG A 8 25.85 -32.73 -12.16
N LEU A 9 25.64 -31.69 -11.34
CA LEU A 9 24.32 -31.43 -10.76
C LEU A 9 23.24 -31.31 -11.84
N LEU A 10 23.54 -30.65 -12.96
CA LEU A 10 22.58 -30.55 -14.07
C LEU A 10 22.29 -31.90 -14.73
N ALA A 11 23.30 -32.77 -14.88
CA ALA A 11 23.13 -34.12 -15.39
C ALA A 11 22.29 -34.97 -14.43
N ASP A 12 22.59 -34.92 -13.13
CA ASP A 12 21.87 -35.66 -12.08
C ASP A 12 20.39 -35.28 -12.07
N ILE A 13 20.07 -33.99 -12.16
CA ILE A 13 18.68 -33.50 -12.24
C ILE A 13 17.97 -34.00 -13.51
N ARG A 14 18.68 -34.15 -14.62
CA ARG A 14 18.09 -34.60 -15.90
C ARG A 14 17.83 -36.10 -15.92
N SER A 15 18.65 -36.88 -15.22
CA SER A 15 18.48 -38.34 -15.10
C SER A 15 17.57 -38.75 -13.95
N ALA A 16 17.25 -37.82 -13.05
CA ALA A 16 16.37 -38.10 -11.91
C ALA A 16 14.93 -38.40 -12.33
N MET A 17 14.32 -39.34 -11.63
CA MET A 17 12.89 -39.64 -11.67
C MET A 17 12.12 -38.67 -10.79
N VAL A 18 10.79 -38.64 -10.93
CA VAL A 18 9.93 -37.72 -10.16
C VAL A 18 10.02 -38.02 -8.67
N GLU A 19 10.18 -39.27 -8.29
CA GLU A 19 10.19 -39.79 -6.92
C GLU A 19 11.53 -39.54 -6.21
N ASP A 20 12.59 -39.25 -6.97
CA ASP A 20 13.93 -39.08 -6.44
C ASP A 20 14.03 -37.90 -5.45
N PRO A 21 14.97 -37.98 -4.49
CA PRO A 21 15.18 -36.91 -3.53
C PRO A 21 15.68 -35.65 -4.22
N ILE A 22 15.10 -34.51 -3.84
CA ILE A 22 15.49 -33.20 -4.36
C ILE A 22 16.62 -32.64 -3.49
N PRO A 23 17.69 -32.07 -4.08
CA PRO A 23 18.76 -31.42 -3.35
C PRO A 23 18.27 -30.43 -2.30
N GLY A 24 18.86 -30.52 -1.11
CA GLY A 24 18.45 -29.72 0.05
C GLY A 24 18.85 -28.25 -0.06
N ARG A 25 18.27 -27.39 0.79
CA ARG A 25 18.61 -25.95 0.79
C ARG A 25 20.08 -25.67 1.09
N ALA A 26 20.66 -26.42 2.02
CA ALA A 26 22.06 -26.25 2.41
C ALA A 26 23.01 -26.63 1.27
N GLU A 27 22.77 -27.79 0.66
CA GLU A 27 23.52 -28.30 -0.49
C GLU A 27 23.49 -27.32 -1.67
N LEU A 28 22.30 -26.90 -2.09
CA LEU A 28 22.12 -25.94 -3.18
C LEU A 28 22.72 -24.56 -2.88
N SER A 29 22.66 -24.11 -1.62
CA SER A 29 23.29 -22.85 -1.21
C SER A 29 24.82 -22.95 -1.25
N ALA A 30 25.40 -24.07 -0.82
CA ALA A 30 26.83 -24.32 -0.90
C ALA A 30 27.30 -24.43 -2.35
N HIS A 31 26.52 -25.12 -3.20
CA HIS A 31 26.76 -25.21 -4.63
C HIS A 31 26.78 -23.83 -5.30
N LEU A 32 25.76 -23.01 -5.05
CA LEU A 32 25.70 -21.67 -5.63
C LEU A 32 26.84 -20.78 -5.13
N GLN A 33 27.18 -20.85 -3.84
CA GLN A 33 28.28 -20.07 -3.28
C GLN A 33 29.62 -20.41 -3.94
N ARG A 34 29.95 -21.70 -4.03
CA ARG A 34 31.15 -22.17 -4.73
C ARG A 34 31.16 -21.70 -6.19
N ARG A 35 30.01 -21.77 -6.86
CA ARG A 35 29.91 -21.35 -8.26
C ARG A 35 30.12 -19.84 -8.43
N ILE A 36 29.65 -19.02 -7.49
CA ILE A 36 29.91 -17.58 -7.47
C ILE A 36 31.42 -17.30 -7.34
N GLU A 37 32.12 -18.06 -6.51
CA GLU A 37 33.58 -17.94 -6.36
C GLU A 37 34.35 -18.31 -7.64
N GLU A 38 33.85 -19.30 -8.40
CA GLU A 38 34.46 -19.75 -9.65
C GLU A 38 34.22 -18.81 -10.84
N VAL A 39 32.99 -18.31 -11.02
CA VAL A 39 32.58 -17.61 -12.26
C VAL A 39 31.85 -16.27 -12.04
N GLY A 40 31.78 -15.80 -10.80
CA GLY A 40 31.17 -14.52 -10.45
C GLY A 40 29.67 -14.46 -10.72
N GLU A 41 29.20 -13.31 -11.23
CA GLU A 41 27.76 -13.04 -11.41
C GLU A 41 27.04 -14.02 -12.36
N LYS A 42 27.78 -14.63 -13.31
CA LYS A 42 27.23 -15.63 -14.25
C LYS A 42 26.61 -16.83 -13.53
N ALA A 43 27.14 -17.17 -12.33
CA ALA A 43 26.62 -18.25 -11.50
C ALA A 43 25.11 -18.12 -11.20
N LEU A 44 24.60 -16.90 -11.07
CA LEU A 44 23.18 -16.65 -10.79
C LEU A 44 22.28 -16.92 -11.99
N ALA A 45 22.79 -16.75 -13.22
CA ALA A 45 22.05 -17.08 -14.43
C ALA A 45 22.07 -18.60 -14.68
N GLU A 46 23.23 -19.23 -14.48
CA GLU A 46 23.40 -20.68 -14.55
C GLU A 46 22.52 -21.40 -13.52
N PHE A 47 22.49 -20.92 -12.27
CA PHE A 47 21.63 -21.50 -11.23
C PHE A 47 20.13 -21.30 -11.52
N ALA A 48 19.75 -20.20 -12.18
CA ALA A 48 18.37 -20.03 -12.65
C ALA A 48 18.01 -21.03 -13.76
N HIS A 49 18.98 -21.48 -14.56
CA HIS A 49 18.79 -22.59 -15.50
C HIS A 49 18.60 -23.91 -14.76
N ILE A 50 19.43 -24.20 -13.75
CA ILE A 50 19.25 -25.38 -12.86
C ILE A 50 17.83 -25.40 -12.29
N GLN A 51 17.35 -24.28 -11.74
CA GLN A 51 15.98 -24.20 -11.20
C GLN A 51 14.92 -24.58 -12.25
N ARG A 52 15.09 -24.11 -13.49
CA ARG A 52 14.15 -24.40 -14.58
C ARG A 52 14.13 -25.89 -14.94
N VAL A 53 15.30 -26.53 -14.98
CA VAL A 53 15.40 -27.96 -15.26
C VAL A 53 14.81 -28.76 -14.10
N ALA A 54 15.16 -28.42 -12.86
CA ALA A 54 14.61 -29.05 -11.66
C ALA A 54 13.08 -28.95 -11.62
N ALA A 55 12.50 -27.79 -11.97
CA ALA A 55 11.05 -27.61 -12.00
C ALA A 55 10.35 -28.45 -13.09
N ARG A 56 11.04 -28.77 -14.19
CA ARG A 56 10.52 -29.68 -15.23
C ARG A 56 10.60 -31.14 -14.79
N THR A 57 11.66 -31.52 -14.06
CA THR A 57 11.86 -32.89 -13.57
C THR A 57 10.93 -33.21 -12.40
N TRP A 58 10.94 -32.38 -11.34
CA TRP A 58 10.26 -32.68 -10.08
C TRP A 58 9.01 -31.84 -9.81
N GLY A 59 8.66 -30.94 -10.73
CA GLY A 59 7.54 -30.01 -10.57
C GLY A 59 7.92 -28.70 -9.87
N ALA A 60 7.19 -27.64 -10.21
CA ALA A 60 7.46 -26.28 -9.77
C ALA A 60 7.27 -26.08 -8.25
N GLU A 61 6.35 -26.83 -7.65
CA GLU A 61 6.04 -26.82 -6.21
C GLU A 61 7.21 -27.30 -5.38
N ARG A 62 7.65 -28.53 -5.64
CA ARG A 62 8.69 -29.21 -4.87
C ARG A 62 10.07 -28.57 -5.00
N THR A 63 10.24 -27.71 -6.00
CA THR A 63 11.50 -27.00 -6.32
C THR A 63 11.45 -25.50 -6.02
N ALA A 64 10.42 -25.01 -5.32
CA ALA A 64 10.28 -23.60 -4.99
C ALA A 64 11.45 -23.05 -4.15
N HIS A 65 12.14 -23.90 -3.36
CA HIS A 65 13.29 -23.49 -2.55
C HIS A 65 14.51 -23.07 -3.37
N PHE A 66 14.65 -23.53 -4.62
CA PHE A 66 15.68 -23.01 -5.53
C PHE A 66 15.52 -21.50 -5.74
N GLY A 67 14.27 -21.01 -5.87
CA GLY A 67 13.97 -19.59 -5.99
C GLY A 67 14.33 -18.79 -4.73
N GLN A 68 14.19 -19.40 -3.55
CA GLN A 68 14.59 -18.79 -2.27
C GLN A 68 16.10 -18.58 -2.20
N ILE A 69 16.87 -19.61 -2.61
CA ILE A 69 18.33 -19.58 -2.63
C ILE A 69 18.79 -18.51 -3.62
N LEU A 70 18.30 -18.55 -4.85
CA LEU A 70 18.66 -17.57 -5.87
C LEU A 70 18.39 -16.13 -5.39
N ARG A 71 17.28 -15.90 -4.70
CA ARG A 71 16.96 -14.58 -4.13
C ARG A 71 17.89 -14.20 -2.99
N LYS A 72 18.23 -15.12 -2.09
CA LYS A 72 19.13 -14.87 -0.95
C LYS A 72 20.47 -14.29 -1.41
N HIS A 73 20.99 -14.75 -2.56
CA HIS A 73 22.23 -14.26 -3.15
C HIS A 73 22.06 -12.98 -3.99
N ARG A 74 20.87 -12.68 -4.52
CA ARG A 74 20.60 -11.48 -5.35
C ARG A 74 20.25 -10.22 -4.55
N VAL A 75 19.70 -10.36 -3.34
CA VAL A 75 19.11 -9.24 -2.61
C VAL A 75 19.75 -9.10 -1.23
N VAL A 76 20.39 -7.95 -1.02
CA VAL A 76 20.96 -7.55 0.27
C VAL A 76 19.88 -6.93 1.15
N SER A 77 20.02 -7.03 2.47
CA SER A 77 19.19 -6.28 3.40
C SER A 77 19.49 -4.78 3.25
N LYS A 78 18.44 -3.96 3.15
CA LYS A 78 18.61 -2.49 3.19
C LYS A 78 18.46 -1.99 4.63
N PRO A 79 19.11 -0.87 4.98
CA PRO A 79 18.87 -0.23 6.26
C PRO A 79 17.39 0.12 6.42
N ALA A 80 16.92 0.16 7.66
CA ALA A 80 15.54 0.51 7.98
C ALA A 80 15.18 1.86 7.35
N ARG A 81 13.96 1.95 6.80
CA ARG A 81 13.47 3.20 6.24
C ARG A 81 13.38 4.26 7.34
N LYS A 82 13.81 5.48 7.03
CA LYS A 82 13.57 6.64 7.88
C LYS A 82 12.08 6.77 8.20
N THR A 83 11.78 7.06 9.46
CA THR A 83 10.41 7.25 9.89
C THR A 83 9.81 8.50 9.23
N ALA A 84 8.48 8.63 9.23
CA ALA A 84 7.84 9.85 8.74
C ALA A 84 8.24 11.08 9.57
N TRP A 85 8.47 10.91 10.88
CA TRP A 85 8.93 11.99 11.75
C TRP A 85 10.36 12.43 11.42
N THR A 86 11.29 11.48 11.27
CA THR A 86 12.68 11.78 10.87
C THR A 86 12.72 12.57 9.55
N ARG A 87 11.89 12.18 8.57
CA ARG A 87 11.79 12.91 7.29
C ARG A 87 11.22 14.32 7.46
N ALA A 88 10.31 14.54 8.41
CA ALA A 88 9.77 15.87 8.70
C ALA A 88 10.84 16.76 9.38
N GLU A 89 11.59 16.19 10.32
CA GLU A 89 12.68 16.87 11.03
C GLU A 89 13.81 17.28 10.06
N GLU A 90 14.24 16.38 9.16
CA GLU A 90 15.25 16.68 8.14
C GLU A 90 14.82 17.80 7.17
N ALA A 91 13.53 17.85 6.83
CA ALA A 91 12.99 18.85 5.91
C ALA A 91 13.06 20.29 6.47
N LEU A 92 13.20 20.47 7.79
CA LEU A 92 13.35 21.79 8.42
C LEU A 92 14.59 22.54 7.91
N SER A 93 15.63 21.82 7.47
CA SER A 93 16.84 22.42 6.91
C SER A 93 16.57 23.32 5.70
N HIS A 94 15.45 23.11 5.01
CA HIS A 94 15.05 23.91 3.85
C HIS A 94 14.30 25.20 4.18
N LEU A 95 14.01 25.46 5.46
CA LEU A 95 13.31 26.67 5.88
C LEU A 95 14.30 27.77 6.33
N PRO A 96 13.90 29.05 6.32
CA PRO A 96 14.63 30.14 6.97
C PRO A 96 14.98 29.79 8.42
N ALA A 97 16.19 30.13 8.86
CA ALA A 97 16.67 29.78 10.20
C ALA A 97 15.72 30.19 11.35
N PRO A 98 15.09 31.39 11.34
CA PRO A 98 14.14 31.78 12.39
C PRO A 98 12.89 30.89 12.48
N TRP A 99 12.50 30.23 11.38
CA TRP A 99 11.29 29.41 11.31
C TRP A 99 11.50 27.99 11.81
N ARG A 100 12.74 27.51 11.82
CA ARG A 100 13.06 26.11 12.12
C ARG A 100 12.68 25.72 13.53
N ARG A 101 13.01 26.56 14.52
CA ARG A 101 12.81 26.24 15.94
C ARG A 101 11.31 26.16 16.33
N PRO A 102 10.45 27.14 16.01
CA PRO A 102 9.03 27.06 16.32
C PRO A 102 8.35 25.81 15.73
N ILE A 103 8.70 25.45 14.49
CA ILE A 103 8.12 24.28 13.81
C ILE A 103 8.68 22.98 14.42
N ALA A 104 9.98 22.93 14.74
CA ALA A 104 10.58 21.78 15.42
C ALA A 104 9.90 21.51 16.78
N ASP A 105 9.66 22.55 17.57
CA ASP A 105 8.99 22.42 18.87
C ASP A 105 7.55 21.91 18.71
N HIS A 106 6.83 22.36 17.67
CA HIS A 106 5.50 21.84 17.37
C HIS A 106 5.50 20.38 16.89
N ILE A 107 6.50 19.99 16.09
CA ILE A 107 6.72 18.59 15.67
C ILE A 107 6.98 17.71 16.89
N ALA A 108 7.83 18.16 17.83
CA ALA A 108 8.14 17.42 19.05
C ALA A 108 6.89 17.16 19.90
N VAL A 109 6.04 18.18 20.10
CA VAL A 109 4.75 18.04 20.80
C VAL A 109 3.82 17.09 20.05
N SER A 110 3.70 17.25 18.73
CA SER A 110 2.84 16.42 17.89
C SER A 110 3.24 14.94 17.91
N ARG A 111 4.55 14.66 17.90
CA ARG A 111 5.11 13.31 17.97
C ARG A 111 4.78 12.58 19.27
N GLN A 112 4.59 13.30 20.38
CA GLN A 112 4.15 12.71 21.64
C GLN A 112 2.70 12.22 21.59
N GLY A 113 1.87 12.76 20.70
CA GLY A 113 0.47 12.37 20.51
C GLY A 113 -0.46 12.75 21.68
N LYS A 114 0.03 13.50 22.68
CA LYS A 114 -0.77 13.92 23.83
C LYS A 114 -1.52 15.21 23.50
N ARG A 115 -2.84 15.23 23.75
CA ARG A 115 -3.66 16.43 23.57
C ARG A 115 -3.12 17.55 24.46
N VAL A 116 -2.91 18.72 23.86
CA VAL A 116 -2.58 19.96 24.56
C VAL A 116 -3.72 20.95 24.29
N LYS A 117 -4.28 21.55 25.34
CA LYS A 117 -5.40 22.50 25.21
C LYS A 117 -4.99 23.64 24.27
N GLY A 118 -5.86 23.95 23.31
CA GLY A 118 -5.63 25.03 22.34
C GLY A 118 -4.59 24.71 21.25
N ARG A 119 -4.02 23.50 21.19
CA ARG A 119 -3.05 23.11 20.15
C ARG A 119 -3.54 21.91 19.37
N ARG A 120 -3.74 22.10 18.06
CA ARG A 120 -4.00 21.01 17.12
C ARG A 120 -2.70 20.28 16.82
N LEU A 121 -2.64 18.99 17.11
CA LEU A 121 -1.47 18.18 16.76
C LEU A 121 -1.40 17.93 15.26
N TRP A 122 -0.21 17.99 14.70
CA TRP A 122 0.05 17.64 13.31
C TRP A 122 0.41 16.17 13.18
N SER A 123 -0.01 15.54 12.09
CA SER A 123 0.61 14.27 11.71
C SER A 123 1.96 14.53 11.06
N ALA A 124 2.87 13.55 11.08
CA ALA A 124 4.16 13.66 10.39
C ALA A 124 4.03 14.05 8.90
N ALA A 125 3.01 13.51 8.21
CA ALA A 125 2.73 13.85 6.81
C ALA A 125 2.22 15.29 6.65
N TYR A 126 1.39 15.75 7.59
CA TYR A 126 0.93 17.14 7.59
C TYR A 126 2.09 18.11 7.87
N ALA A 127 2.95 17.81 8.84
CA ALA A 127 4.15 18.59 9.12
C ALA A 127 5.07 18.70 7.89
N GLN A 128 5.34 17.59 7.19
CA GLN A 128 6.08 17.63 5.93
C GLN A 128 5.41 18.50 4.86
N SER A 129 4.07 18.43 4.77
CA SER A 129 3.32 19.23 3.80
C SER A 129 3.37 20.72 4.13
N VAL A 130 3.32 21.09 5.42
CA VAL A 130 3.52 22.47 5.89
C VAL A 130 4.91 22.97 5.57
N ILE A 131 5.95 22.20 5.87
CA ILE A 131 7.34 22.56 5.57
C ILE A 131 7.55 22.74 4.06
N SER A 132 6.99 21.85 3.24
CA SER A 132 7.05 21.96 1.78
C SER A 132 6.33 23.22 1.26
N ALA A 133 5.13 23.50 1.79
CA ALA A 133 4.35 24.69 1.44
C ALA A 133 5.08 25.99 1.80
N LEU A 134 5.64 26.07 3.01
CA LEU A 134 6.44 27.21 3.46
C LEU A 134 7.71 27.41 2.63
N ARG A 135 8.39 26.32 2.22
CA ARG A 135 9.55 26.43 1.34
C ARG A 135 9.16 27.04 -0.01
N ILE A 136 8.11 26.51 -0.64
CA ILE A 136 7.61 27.02 -1.94
C ILE A 136 7.18 28.49 -1.82
N TRP A 137 6.56 28.88 -0.69
CA TRP A 137 6.22 30.27 -0.39
C TRP A 137 7.46 31.16 -0.27
N VAL A 138 8.49 30.72 0.45
CA VAL A 138 9.77 31.46 0.57
C VAL A 138 10.41 31.68 -0.80
N ASP A 139 10.45 30.63 -1.63
CA ASP A 139 10.99 30.72 -2.98
C ASP A 139 10.18 31.72 -3.83
N TYR A 140 8.85 31.67 -3.75
CA TYR A 140 7.95 32.60 -4.44
C TYR A 140 8.19 34.05 -3.99
N CYS A 141 8.24 34.32 -2.68
CA CYS A 141 8.49 35.65 -2.15
C CYS A 141 9.85 36.19 -2.59
N ALA A 142 10.90 35.37 -2.55
CA ALA A 142 12.24 35.75 -2.99
C ALA A 142 12.26 36.12 -4.48
N CYS A 143 11.62 35.32 -5.34
CA CYS A 143 11.55 35.60 -6.78
C CYS A 143 10.76 36.86 -7.13
N ASN A 144 9.83 37.30 -6.27
CA ASN A 144 8.95 38.44 -6.52
C ASN A 144 9.28 39.66 -5.65
N GLY A 145 10.34 39.62 -4.84
CA GLY A 145 10.72 40.70 -3.92
C GLY A 145 9.67 41.02 -2.86
N LEU A 146 8.94 40.00 -2.38
CA LEU A 146 7.85 40.15 -1.41
C LEU A 146 8.32 39.84 0.02
N ASP A 147 7.64 40.43 1.01
CA ASP A 147 7.80 40.03 2.42
C ASP A 147 7.30 38.58 2.63
N LEU A 148 7.89 37.89 3.60
CA LEU A 148 7.49 36.52 3.94
C LEU A 148 6.15 36.44 4.68
N THR A 149 5.65 37.55 5.22
CA THR A 149 4.35 37.65 5.88
C THR A 149 3.25 37.73 4.82
N PRO A 150 2.34 36.74 4.74
CA PRO A 150 1.32 36.74 3.73
C PRO A 150 0.27 37.82 4.00
N THR A 151 -0.18 38.45 2.93
CA THR A 151 -1.37 39.30 2.87
C THR A 151 -2.41 38.61 2.00
N GLY A 152 -3.68 39.05 2.04
CA GLY A 152 -4.70 38.50 1.14
C GLY A 152 -4.30 38.62 -0.33
N ALA A 153 -3.73 39.77 -0.73
CA ALA A 153 -3.29 40.01 -2.09
C ALA A 153 -2.11 39.12 -2.51
N THR A 154 -1.07 39.00 -1.66
CA THR A 154 0.09 38.17 -1.97
C THR A 154 -0.23 36.68 -1.95
N LEU A 155 -1.15 36.25 -1.09
CA LEU A 155 -1.62 34.86 -1.05
C LEU A 155 -2.47 34.52 -2.27
N ASP A 156 -3.36 35.41 -2.72
CA ASP A 156 -4.13 35.21 -3.96
C ASP A 156 -3.21 35.14 -5.19
N ALA A 157 -2.24 36.05 -5.29
CA ALA A 157 -1.25 36.05 -6.36
C ALA A 157 -0.42 34.75 -6.37
N PHE A 158 -0.04 34.24 -5.20
CA PHE A 158 0.61 32.94 -5.06
C PHE A 158 -0.28 31.79 -5.52
N GLY A 159 -1.58 31.82 -5.21
CA GLY A 159 -2.54 30.83 -5.70
C GLY A 159 -2.56 30.74 -7.22
N ARG A 160 -2.60 31.90 -7.89
CA ARG A 160 -2.54 31.98 -9.36
C ARG A 160 -1.22 31.46 -9.91
N HIS A 161 -0.10 31.76 -9.23
CA HIS A 161 1.21 31.22 -9.60
C HIS A 161 1.24 29.68 -9.51
N VAL A 162 0.72 29.09 -8.44
CA VAL A 162 0.62 27.64 -8.28
C VAL A 162 -0.28 27.02 -9.35
N LEU A 163 -1.40 27.67 -9.66
CA LEU A 163 -2.37 27.19 -10.66
C LEU A 163 -1.77 27.02 -12.05
N ALA A 164 -0.67 27.72 -12.37
CA ALA A 164 0.05 27.55 -13.64
C ALA A 164 0.63 26.12 -13.81
N THR A 165 0.79 25.37 -12.72
CA THR A 165 1.40 24.02 -12.75
C THR A 165 0.62 22.97 -11.95
N ALA A 166 -0.44 23.36 -11.25
CA ALA A 166 -1.21 22.49 -10.37
C ALA A 166 -2.71 22.83 -10.39
N THR A 167 -3.51 22.06 -9.65
CA THR A 167 -4.96 22.29 -9.57
C THR A 167 -5.33 23.39 -8.56
N THR A 168 -6.50 24.00 -8.70
CA THR A 168 -7.08 24.93 -7.73
C THR A 168 -7.13 24.33 -6.33
N GLY A 169 -7.50 23.05 -6.23
CA GLY A 169 -7.47 22.31 -4.99
C GLY A 169 -6.08 22.29 -4.35
N THR A 170 -5.02 22.05 -5.13
CA THR A 170 -3.63 22.08 -4.66
C THR A 170 -3.19 23.46 -4.18
N ALA A 171 -3.57 24.53 -4.90
CA ALA A 171 -3.28 25.89 -4.50
C ALA A 171 -3.91 26.22 -3.13
N ALA A 172 -5.20 25.93 -2.95
CA ALA A 172 -5.89 26.11 -1.67
C ALA A 172 -5.22 25.33 -0.52
N ASP A 173 -4.80 24.10 -0.83
CA ASP A 173 -4.10 23.20 0.07
C ASP A 173 -2.72 23.76 0.50
N TYR A 174 -1.99 24.46 -0.37
CA TYR A 174 -0.76 25.14 0.00
C TYR A 174 -1.04 26.36 0.88
N MET A 175 -2.06 27.16 0.56
CA MET A 175 -2.43 28.33 1.37
C MET A 175 -2.76 27.96 2.81
N ASP A 176 -3.61 26.95 3.03
CA ASP A 176 -3.96 26.48 4.38
C ASP A 176 -2.73 26.04 5.19
N ARG A 177 -1.76 25.43 4.51
CA ARG A 177 -0.50 24.97 5.10
C ARG A 177 0.49 26.10 5.37
N ILE A 178 0.55 27.11 4.50
CA ILE A 178 1.31 28.34 4.73
C ILE A 178 0.76 29.02 5.99
N LEU A 179 -0.56 29.27 6.06
CA LEU A 179 -1.18 29.92 7.21
C LEU A 179 -0.99 29.11 8.51
N SER A 180 -1.13 27.77 8.45
CA SER A 180 -0.81 26.89 9.57
C SER A 180 0.64 27.04 10.06
N GLY A 181 1.59 27.17 9.14
CA GLY A 181 3.00 27.41 9.44
C GLY A 181 3.26 28.82 10.00
N MET A 182 2.66 29.84 9.38
CA MET A 182 2.80 31.23 9.78
C MET A 182 2.33 31.47 11.22
N ALA A 183 1.23 30.84 11.62
CA ALA A 183 0.73 30.89 12.99
C ALA A 183 1.74 30.37 14.04
N LEU A 184 2.71 29.54 13.66
CA LEU A 184 3.78 29.08 14.55
C LEU A 184 5.00 30.01 14.55
N VAL A 185 5.42 30.48 13.38
CA VAL A 185 6.67 31.24 13.23
C VAL A 185 6.50 32.73 13.54
N GLN A 186 5.26 33.23 13.48
CA GLN A 186 4.87 34.58 13.91
C GLN A 186 3.70 34.49 14.90
N PRO A 187 3.98 34.25 16.20
CA PRO A 187 2.94 34.22 17.22
C PRO A 187 2.14 35.52 17.23
N GLY A 188 0.81 35.41 17.14
CA GLY A 188 -0.10 36.56 17.07
C GLY A 188 -0.48 36.99 15.64
N PHE A 189 0.10 36.39 14.60
CA PHE A 189 -0.36 36.59 13.23
C PHE A 189 -1.82 36.15 13.08
N ALA A 190 -2.68 37.09 12.69
CA ALA A 190 -4.06 36.86 12.32
C ALA A 190 -4.43 37.82 11.18
N SER A 191 -5.05 37.31 10.12
CA SER A 191 -5.42 38.11 8.96
C SER A 191 -6.70 37.59 8.33
N ALA A 192 -7.80 38.28 8.59
CA ALA A 192 -9.11 37.96 8.01
C ALA A 192 -9.08 37.94 6.47
N ALA A 193 -8.24 38.78 5.85
CA ALA A 193 -8.06 38.79 4.40
C ALA A 193 -7.39 37.51 3.89
N CYS A 194 -6.38 37.01 4.60
CA CYS A 194 -5.72 35.75 4.24
C CYS A 194 -6.68 34.55 4.44
N ASP A 195 -7.43 34.55 5.55
CA ASP A 195 -8.41 33.50 5.84
C ASP A 195 -9.52 33.45 4.78
N PHE A 196 -10.02 34.62 4.36
CA PHE A 196 -11.00 34.74 3.29
C PHE A 196 -10.47 34.17 1.97
N VAL A 197 -9.25 34.55 1.56
CA VAL A 197 -8.64 34.05 0.31
C VAL A 197 -8.45 32.54 0.35
N ALA A 198 -7.91 32.00 1.45
CA ALA A 198 -7.71 30.56 1.58
C ALA A 198 -9.04 29.78 1.52
N GLU A 199 -10.11 30.30 2.11
CA GLU A 199 -11.45 29.70 2.06
C GLU A 199 -12.09 29.82 0.68
N ASP A 200 -11.95 30.97 0.00
CA ASP A 200 -12.44 31.17 -1.36
C ASP A 200 -11.78 30.18 -2.34
N TRP A 201 -10.45 30.06 -2.34
CA TRP A 201 -9.74 29.08 -3.15
C TRP A 201 -10.15 27.64 -2.84
N ARG A 202 -10.39 27.33 -1.56
CA ARG A 202 -10.90 26.02 -1.14
C ARG A 202 -12.29 25.75 -1.72
N ASN A 203 -13.17 26.74 -1.73
CA ASN A 203 -14.53 26.61 -2.26
C ASN A 203 -14.56 26.51 -3.78
N ARG A 204 -13.70 27.24 -4.49
CA ARG A 204 -13.46 27.06 -5.92
C ARG A 204 -12.99 25.63 -6.23
N GLY A 205 -11.97 25.15 -5.52
CA GLY A 205 -11.46 23.79 -5.69
C GLY A 205 -12.49 22.69 -5.39
N LYS A 206 -13.40 22.89 -4.43
CA LYS A 206 -14.54 21.98 -4.19
C LYS A 206 -15.52 21.97 -5.36
N THR A 207 -15.81 23.14 -5.92
CA THR A 207 -16.77 23.33 -7.01
C THR A 207 -16.27 22.71 -8.32
N GLU A 208 -15.00 22.95 -8.66
CA GLU A 208 -14.35 22.34 -9.82
C GLU A 208 -14.22 20.82 -9.67
N GLY A 209 -14.06 20.36 -8.43
CA GLY A 209 -13.92 18.95 -8.12
C GLY A 209 -12.54 18.37 -8.49
N PRO A 210 -12.31 17.10 -8.13
CA PRO A 210 -11.03 16.45 -8.35
C PRO A 210 -10.84 16.00 -9.81
N SER A 211 -9.85 16.57 -10.51
CA SER A 211 -9.51 16.23 -11.91
C SER A 211 -9.12 14.77 -12.15
N THR A 212 -8.65 14.07 -11.11
CA THR A 212 -8.17 12.68 -11.20
C THR A 212 -9.27 11.64 -11.03
N LYS A 213 -10.49 12.09 -10.72
CA LYS A 213 -11.64 11.25 -10.40
C LYS A 213 -12.65 11.28 -11.54
N THR A 214 -12.70 10.22 -12.35
CA THR A 214 -13.67 10.09 -13.46
C THR A 214 -14.64 8.93 -13.24
N GLY A 215 -15.81 8.99 -13.89
CA GLY A 215 -16.81 7.91 -13.87
C GLY A 215 -16.31 6.61 -14.51
N ALA A 216 -15.41 6.71 -15.50
CA ALA A 216 -14.77 5.56 -16.13
C ALA A 216 -13.98 4.65 -15.16
N GLN A 217 -13.68 5.13 -13.94
CA GLN A 217 -13.00 4.34 -12.91
C GLN A 217 -13.94 3.43 -12.09
N LEU A 218 -15.24 3.41 -12.42
CA LEU A 218 -16.24 2.52 -11.82
C LEU A 218 -16.41 1.29 -12.72
N VAL A 219 -15.81 0.17 -12.32
CA VAL A 219 -15.68 -1.06 -13.13
C VAL A 219 -16.27 -2.29 -12.42
N GLY A 220 -16.93 -2.11 -11.27
CA GLY A 220 -17.43 -3.19 -10.42
C GLY A 220 -16.34 -3.75 -9.51
N ALA A 221 -16.66 -3.95 -8.24
CA ALA A 221 -15.75 -4.56 -7.27
C ALA A 221 -15.52 -6.06 -7.57
N SER A 222 -16.54 -6.82 -7.96
CA SER A 222 -16.40 -8.24 -8.31
C SER A 222 -15.44 -8.46 -9.47
N ALA A 223 -15.50 -7.62 -10.52
CA ALA A 223 -14.54 -7.67 -11.64
C ALA A 223 -13.08 -7.43 -11.20
N ILE A 224 -12.86 -6.55 -10.22
CA ILE A 224 -11.52 -6.28 -9.66
C ILE A 224 -11.05 -7.46 -8.79
N TYR A 225 -11.96 -8.06 -8.04
CA TYR A 225 -11.70 -9.25 -7.23
C TYR A 225 -11.31 -10.45 -8.12
N GLU A 226 -12.06 -10.71 -9.18
CA GLU A 226 -11.77 -11.73 -10.20
C GLU A 226 -10.43 -11.48 -10.91
N LEU A 227 -10.11 -10.22 -11.24
CA LEU A 227 -8.78 -9.87 -11.75
C LEU A 227 -7.67 -10.27 -10.76
N GLY A 228 -7.91 -10.12 -9.45
CA GLY A 228 -7.03 -10.60 -8.40
C GLY A 228 -6.77 -12.10 -8.49
N PHE A 229 -7.83 -12.90 -8.67
CA PHE A 229 -7.73 -14.35 -8.82
C PHE A 229 -7.07 -14.78 -10.14
N ARG A 230 -7.36 -14.11 -11.25
CA ARG A 230 -6.62 -14.34 -12.51
C ARG A 230 -5.11 -14.13 -12.36
N HIS A 231 -4.69 -13.16 -11.57
CA HIS A 231 -3.27 -12.99 -11.24
C HIS A 231 -2.72 -14.15 -10.40
N ILE A 232 -3.50 -14.65 -9.43
CA ILE A 232 -3.15 -15.81 -8.61
C ILE A 232 -3.03 -17.07 -9.48
N ASP A 233 -4.00 -17.34 -10.35
CA ASP A 233 -3.98 -18.50 -11.26
C ASP A 233 -2.84 -18.42 -12.26
N GLY A 234 -2.61 -17.24 -12.83
CA GLY A 234 -1.45 -17.01 -13.67
C GLY A 234 -0.10 -17.17 -12.94
N ALA A 235 -0.07 -17.10 -11.60
CA ALA A 235 1.11 -17.45 -10.82
C ALA A 235 1.24 -18.97 -10.60
N ARG A 236 0.12 -19.66 -10.37
CA ARG A 236 0.02 -21.12 -10.23
C ARG A 236 0.45 -21.84 -11.52
N ALA A 237 -0.02 -21.35 -12.66
CA ALA A 237 0.26 -21.91 -13.98
C ALA A 237 1.71 -21.71 -14.47
N ARG A 238 2.58 -21.05 -13.70
CA ARG A 238 3.96 -20.84 -14.13
C ARG A 238 4.75 -22.14 -14.07
N PRO A 239 5.61 -22.40 -15.08
CA PRO A 239 6.44 -23.61 -15.12
C PRO A 239 7.51 -23.66 -14.02
N MET A 240 7.67 -22.59 -13.24
CA MET A 240 8.68 -22.48 -12.19
C MET A 240 8.20 -21.52 -11.10
N ARG A 241 8.24 -21.95 -9.83
CA ARG A 241 7.94 -21.10 -8.67
C ARG A 241 9.17 -20.28 -8.27
N GLY A 242 9.48 -19.29 -9.11
CA GLY A 242 10.49 -18.26 -8.83
C GLY A 242 9.90 -16.96 -8.29
N LEU A 243 10.76 -15.95 -8.12
CA LEU A 243 10.35 -14.62 -7.64
C LEU A 243 9.26 -13.97 -8.50
N HIS A 244 9.23 -14.25 -9.81
CA HIS A 244 8.19 -13.72 -10.68
C HIS A 244 6.81 -14.28 -10.34
N ALA A 245 6.70 -15.61 -10.13
CA ALA A 245 5.45 -16.25 -9.73
C ALA A 245 4.97 -15.71 -8.38
N ALA A 246 5.87 -15.67 -7.40
CA ALA A 246 5.59 -15.13 -6.07
C ALA A 246 5.14 -13.65 -6.11
N ARG A 247 5.76 -12.83 -6.97
CA ARG A 247 5.37 -11.44 -7.21
C ARG A 247 3.98 -11.33 -7.82
N GLN A 248 3.66 -12.18 -8.79
CA GLN A 248 2.35 -12.17 -9.44
C GLN A 248 1.25 -12.61 -8.48
N PHE A 249 1.46 -13.66 -7.68
CA PHE A 249 0.53 -14.09 -6.64
C PHE A 249 0.28 -12.97 -5.63
N ARG A 250 1.36 -12.38 -5.08
CA ARG A 250 1.28 -11.22 -4.16
C ARG A 250 0.46 -10.07 -4.76
N ASN A 251 0.66 -9.80 -6.04
CA ASN A 251 -0.05 -8.75 -6.75
C ASN A 251 -1.56 -9.06 -6.89
N GLY A 252 -1.93 -10.31 -7.18
CA GLY A 252 -3.32 -10.75 -7.17
C GLY A 252 -3.98 -10.55 -5.80
N LEU A 253 -3.26 -10.90 -4.72
CA LEU A 253 -3.73 -10.66 -3.35
C LEU A 253 -3.93 -9.17 -3.02
N ILE A 254 -3.17 -8.25 -3.62
CA ILE A 254 -3.41 -6.80 -3.42
C ILE A 254 -4.80 -6.40 -3.92
N LEU A 255 -5.24 -6.95 -5.06
CA LEU A 255 -6.55 -6.66 -5.65
C LEU A 255 -7.67 -7.40 -4.90
N ALA A 256 -7.54 -8.71 -4.72
CA ALA A 256 -8.57 -9.52 -4.08
C ALA A 256 -8.81 -9.08 -2.62
N LEU A 257 -7.74 -8.97 -1.82
CA LEU A 257 -7.86 -8.52 -0.43
C LEU A 257 -8.19 -7.02 -0.34
N GLY A 258 -7.66 -6.19 -1.25
CA GLY A 258 -7.99 -4.76 -1.29
C GLY A 258 -9.47 -4.48 -1.61
N THR A 259 -10.13 -5.41 -2.29
CA THR A 259 -11.57 -5.35 -2.59
C THR A 259 -12.40 -5.92 -1.45
N ALA A 260 -12.05 -7.10 -0.92
CA ALA A 260 -12.75 -7.71 0.21
C ALA A 260 -12.60 -6.91 1.52
N LEU A 261 -11.49 -6.20 1.67
CA LEU A 261 -11.18 -5.32 2.79
C LEU A 261 -10.83 -3.92 2.25
N PRO A 262 -11.83 -3.07 1.91
CA PRO A 262 -11.65 -1.78 1.21
C PRO A 262 -11.07 -0.67 2.10
N GLN A 263 -9.86 -0.91 2.60
CA GLN A 263 -9.07 -0.01 3.42
C GLN A 263 -8.08 0.78 2.57
N ARG A 264 -7.61 1.91 3.12
CA ARG A 264 -6.60 2.73 2.42
C ARG A 264 -5.29 1.95 2.29
N ALA A 265 -4.48 2.25 1.26
CA ALA A 265 -3.19 1.58 1.06
C ALA A 265 -2.27 1.60 2.28
N ARG A 266 -2.31 2.66 3.10
CA ARG A 266 -1.59 2.72 4.38
C ARG A 266 -1.96 1.55 5.29
N ALA A 267 -3.25 1.34 5.49
CA ALA A 267 -3.79 0.28 6.33
C ALA A 267 -3.49 -1.11 5.74
N LEU A 268 -3.58 -1.28 4.42
CA LEU A 268 -3.18 -2.53 3.76
C LEU A 268 -1.68 -2.82 3.86
N SER A 269 -0.84 -1.78 3.92
CA SER A 269 0.62 -1.94 3.97
C SER A 269 1.16 -2.53 5.27
N CYS A 270 0.39 -2.51 6.36
CA CYS A 270 0.77 -3.15 7.62
C CYS A 270 0.28 -4.59 7.76
N LEU A 271 -0.40 -5.15 6.75
CA LEU A 271 -0.87 -6.53 6.82
C LEU A 271 0.31 -7.49 6.89
N ALA A 272 0.26 -8.38 7.86
CA ALA A 272 1.26 -9.38 8.16
C ALA A 272 0.57 -10.59 8.80
N PHE A 273 1.00 -11.77 8.40
CA PHE A 273 0.49 -13.03 8.96
C PHE A 273 0.70 -13.06 10.48
N ASP A 274 -0.26 -13.67 11.17
CA ASP A 274 -0.28 -13.95 12.62
C ASP A 274 -0.26 -12.71 13.53
N SER A 275 -0.33 -11.50 12.98
CA SER A 275 -0.26 -10.26 13.75
C SER A 275 -1.39 -9.29 13.39
N THR A 276 -1.53 -8.94 12.12
CA THR A 276 -2.59 -8.04 11.64
C THR A 276 -3.56 -8.72 10.67
N LEU A 277 -3.20 -9.92 10.19
CA LEU A 277 -4.05 -10.82 9.43
C LEU A 277 -3.88 -12.25 9.96
N VAL A 278 -4.99 -12.89 10.32
CA VAL A 278 -5.07 -14.26 10.82
C VAL A 278 -6.10 -15.03 10.00
N LEU A 279 -5.80 -16.27 9.64
CA LEU A 279 -6.80 -17.21 9.13
C LEU A 279 -7.41 -17.89 10.36
N LEU A 280 -8.67 -17.56 10.66
CA LEU A 280 -9.36 -18.10 11.85
C LEU A 280 -9.77 -19.56 11.62
N ASP A 281 -10.16 -19.87 10.38
CA ASP A 281 -10.46 -21.21 9.87
C ASP A 281 -10.24 -21.24 8.35
N ALA A 282 -10.73 -22.29 7.67
CA ALA A 282 -10.57 -22.47 6.22
C ALA A 282 -11.30 -21.41 5.37
N GLU A 283 -12.25 -20.68 5.95
CA GLU A 283 -13.10 -19.73 5.25
C GLU A 283 -13.07 -18.32 5.84
N THR A 284 -12.72 -18.19 7.12
CA THR A 284 -12.86 -16.95 7.87
C THR A 284 -11.52 -16.26 8.07
N LEU A 285 -11.47 -14.99 7.70
CA LEU A 285 -10.33 -14.12 7.90
C LEU A 285 -10.57 -13.22 9.12
N GLY A 286 -9.56 -13.06 9.96
CA GLY A 286 -9.50 -12.07 11.03
C GLY A 286 -8.48 -10.99 10.69
N VAL A 287 -8.87 -9.72 10.79
CA VAL A 287 -8.03 -8.56 10.48
C VAL A 287 -7.99 -7.63 11.68
N ARG A 288 -6.78 -7.23 12.07
CA ARG A 288 -6.53 -6.24 13.13
C ARG A 288 -5.52 -5.20 12.66
N ILE A 289 -5.99 -3.98 12.40
CA ILE A 289 -5.17 -2.87 11.90
C ILE A 289 -4.93 -1.85 13.03
N PRO A 290 -3.67 -1.59 13.43
CA PRO A 290 -3.37 -0.62 14.47
C PRO A 290 -3.90 0.79 14.13
N ALA A 291 -4.37 1.53 15.14
CA ALA A 291 -4.88 2.89 14.98
C ALA A 291 -3.88 3.84 14.28
N SER A 292 -2.57 3.64 14.49
CA SER A 292 -1.48 4.38 13.85
C SER A 292 -1.39 4.20 12.32
N MET A 293 -2.01 3.14 11.79
CA MET A 293 -2.10 2.83 10.37
C MET A 293 -3.42 3.29 9.73
N LEU A 294 -4.36 3.78 10.55
CA LEU A 294 -5.63 4.33 10.10
C LEU A 294 -5.53 5.85 9.86
N LYS A 295 -6.49 6.39 9.10
CA LYS A 295 -6.64 7.86 8.96
C LYS A 295 -7.37 8.40 10.18
N LEU A 296 -6.62 8.57 11.25
CA LEU A 296 -7.10 9.19 12.49
C LEU A 296 -6.29 10.47 12.78
N PRO A 297 -6.91 11.45 13.47
CA PRO A 297 -6.18 12.52 14.14
C PRO A 297 -4.99 11.98 14.97
N GLU A 298 -3.90 12.74 15.06
CA GLU A 298 -2.64 12.25 15.66
C GLU A 298 -2.83 11.80 17.12
N ASP A 299 -3.65 12.52 17.88
CA ASP A 299 -4.03 12.23 19.26
C ASP A 299 -4.84 10.94 19.44
N ARG A 300 -5.35 10.36 18.35
CA ARG A 300 -6.12 9.10 18.36
C ARG A 300 -5.34 7.91 17.81
N LYS A 301 -4.10 8.10 17.36
CA LYS A 301 -3.28 7.01 16.79
C LYS A 301 -2.76 6.00 17.80
N GLN A 302 -2.91 6.29 19.10
CA GLN A 302 -2.66 5.35 20.20
C GLN A 302 -3.96 4.67 20.68
N GLY A 303 -5.08 4.89 19.99
CA GLY A 303 -6.38 4.34 20.36
C GLY A 303 -6.62 2.90 19.91
N ALA A 304 -7.88 2.48 20.00
CA ALA A 304 -8.32 1.14 19.62
C ALA A 304 -8.01 0.81 18.15
N PRO A 305 -7.59 -0.43 17.85
CA PRO A 305 -7.38 -0.88 16.48
C PRO A 305 -8.70 -0.95 15.71
N PHE A 306 -8.60 -1.02 14.38
CA PHE A 306 -9.69 -1.50 13.54
C PHE A 306 -9.66 -3.02 13.55
N GLU A 307 -10.79 -3.65 13.86
CA GLU A 307 -10.95 -5.10 13.87
C GLU A 307 -12.11 -5.50 12.98
N ARG A 308 -11.92 -6.57 12.20
CA ARG A 308 -12.97 -7.13 11.37
C ARG A 308 -12.71 -8.60 11.12
N SER A 309 -13.77 -9.41 11.17
CA SER A 309 -13.78 -10.76 10.63
C SER A 309 -14.82 -10.88 9.52
N PHE A 310 -14.52 -11.70 8.52
CA PHE A 310 -15.44 -11.96 7.40
C PHE A 310 -15.13 -13.32 6.77
N ARG A 311 -16.17 -13.96 6.23
CA ARG A 311 -16.05 -15.23 5.48
C ARG A 311 -15.75 -14.93 4.02
N ASN A 312 -14.74 -15.60 3.47
CA ASN A 312 -14.39 -15.62 2.07
C ASN A 312 -13.46 -16.83 1.83
N ALA A 313 -14.03 -17.99 1.53
CA ALA A 313 -13.31 -19.25 1.39
C ALA A 313 -12.23 -19.22 0.28
N PRO A 314 -12.50 -18.69 -0.93
CA PRO A 314 -11.49 -18.61 -1.98
C PRO A 314 -10.27 -17.79 -1.56
N LEU A 315 -10.48 -16.66 -0.86
CA LEU A 315 -9.40 -15.80 -0.40
C LEU A 315 -8.62 -16.42 0.77
N ALA A 316 -9.30 -17.08 1.70
CA ALA A 316 -8.64 -17.79 2.81
C ALA A 316 -7.74 -18.91 2.27
N ALA A 317 -8.23 -19.73 1.33
CA ALA A 317 -7.44 -20.75 0.65
C ALA A 317 -6.23 -20.16 -0.10
N ALA A 318 -6.44 -19.08 -0.86
CA ALA A 318 -5.35 -18.42 -1.57
C ALA A 318 -4.29 -17.83 -0.63
N LEU A 319 -4.69 -17.30 0.54
CA LEU A 319 -3.75 -16.80 1.55
C LEU A 319 -2.98 -17.93 2.23
N GLN A 320 -3.61 -19.06 2.49
CA GLN A 320 -2.96 -20.25 3.03
C GLN A 320 -1.90 -20.78 2.05
N GLU A 321 -2.27 -20.95 0.78
CA GLU A 321 -1.35 -21.34 -0.29
C GLU A 321 -0.21 -20.32 -0.43
N TYR A 322 -0.54 -19.02 -0.44
CA TYR A 322 0.46 -17.97 -0.50
C TYR A 322 1.46 -18.10 0.66
N ARG A 323 0.97 -18.27 1.89
CA ARG A 323 1.80 -18.42 3.09
C ARG A 323 2.75 -19.61 2.99
N GLN A 324 2.28 -20.74 2.49
CA GLN A 324 3.04 -21.99 2.43
C GLN A 324 4.02 -22.03 1.25
N SER A 325 3.57 -21.60 0.06
CA SER A 325 4.23 -21.94 -1.20
C SER A 325 4.90 -20.75 -1.90
N PHE A 326 4.39 -19.53 -1.74
CA PHE A 326 4.87 -18.37 -2.49
C PHE A 326 5.55 -17.31 -1.62
N ARG A 327 5.04 -17.08 -0.41
CA ARG A 327 5.56 -16.11 0.55
C ARG A 327 7.00 -16.43 0.97
N PRO A 328 7.39 -17.70 1.21
CA PRO A 328 8.77 -18.02 1.58
C PRO A 328 9.79 -17.70 0.49
N ILE A 329 9.37 -17.63 -0.79
CA ILE A 329 10.23 -17.25 -1.94
C ILE A 329 10.78 -15.83 -1.76
N PHE A 330 10.09 -14.96 -1.02
CA PHE A 330 10.60 -13.61 -0.73
C PHE A 330 11.63 -13.63 0.41
N ASP A 331 11.26 -14.18 1.55
CA ASP A 331 12.07 -14.25 2.77
C ASP A 331 11.27 -14.95 3.87
N GLY A 332 11.86 -15.10 5.05
CA GLY A 332 11.20 -15.64 6.25
C GLY A 332 10.39 -14.61 7.05
N GLY A 333 10.08 -13.44 6.49
CA GLY A 333 9.29 -12.41 7.18
C GLY A 333 7.77 -12.69 7.16
N ALA A 334 7.03 -11.98 8.02
CA ALA A 334 5.57 -12.13 8.15
C ALA A 334 4.75 -11.16 7.27
N ALA A 335 5.36 -10.09 6.74
CA ALA A 335 4.65 -9.08 5.95
C ALA A 335 3.90 -9.71 4.77
N LEU A 336 2.60 -9.39 4.60
CA LEU A 336 1.77 -9.95 3.55
C LEU A 336 2.23 -9.52 2.15
N PHE A 337 2.71 -8.27 2.03
CA PHE A 337 3.20 -7.72 0.78
C PHE A 337 4.72 -7.43 0.85
N PRO A 338 5.57 -8.47 0.78
CA PRO A 338 7.01 -8.29 0.83
C PRO A 338 7.57 -7.57 -0.41
N SER A 339 8.63 -6.80 -0.20
CA SER A 339 9.40 -6.13 -1.25
C SER A 339 10.16 -7.14 -2.10
N VAL A 340 10.36 -6.83 -3.38
CA VAL A 340 11.30 -7.58 -4.23
C VAL A 340 12.72 -7.03 -4.19
N LEU A 341 12.88 -5.82 -3.65
CA LEU A 341 14.13 -5.04 -3.67
C LEU A 341 14.87 -5.04 -2.33
N SER A 342 14.24 -5.57 -1.27
CA SER A 342 14.81 -5.62 0.07
C SER A 342 14.21 -6.80 0.80
N ARG A 343 15.06 -7.58 1.47
CA ARG A 343 14.62 -8.70 2.32
C ARG A 343 13.99 -8.17 3.61
N ASN A 344 13.08 -8.95 4.17
CA ASN A 344 12.39 -8.69 5.44
C ASN A 344 11.69 -7.32 5.49
N SER A 345 11.33 -6.78 4.32
CA SER A 345 10.77 -5.44 4.19
C SER A 345 9.46 -5.52 3.41
N ALA A 346 8.41 -4.83 3.86
CA ALA A 346 7.17 -4.68 3.10
C ALA A 346 7.29 -3.64 1.97
N ILE A 347 6.47 -3.76 0.93
CA ILE A 347 6.25 -2.66 -0.03
C ILE A 347 5.54 -1.49 0.66
N SER A 348 5.78 -0.26 0.18
CA SER A 348 5.13 0.93 0.75
C SER A 348 3.68 1.07 0.30
N GLU A 349 2.90 1.90 1.00
CA GLU A 349 1.57 2.35 0.57
C GLU A 349 1.58 2.93 -0.85
N THR A 350 2.60 3.70 -1.22
CA THR A 350 2.78 4.25 -2.57
C THR A 350 2.94 3.13 -3.61
N GLN A 351 3.70 2.10 -3.28
CA GLN A 351 3.91 0.97 -4.18
C GLN A 351 2.63 0.14 -4.35
N ILE A 352 1.84 -0.05 -3.28
CA ILE A 352 0.51 -0.68 -3.37
C ILE A 352 -0.39 0.12 -4.32
N GLY A 353 -0.46 1.44 -4.13
CA GLY A 353 -1.25 2.32 -5.00
C GLY A 353 -0.81 2.28 -6.46
N ARG A 354 0.51 2.25 -6.70
CA ARG A 354 1.08 2.13 -8.05
C ARG A 354 0.70 0.81 -8.71
N LEU A 355 0.97 -0.31 -8.05
CA LEU A 355 0.69 -1.65 -8.59
C LEU A 355 -0.80 -1.83 -8.90
N THR A 356 -1.67 -1.40 -7.99
CA THR A 356 -3.12 -1.48 -8.19
C THR A 356 -3.55 -0.73 -9.44
N GLY A 357 -3.09 0.52 -9.60
CA GLY A 357 -3.42 1.33 -10.76
C GLY A 357 -2.83 0.78 -12.07
N ASP A 358 -1.64 0.19 -12.02
CA ASP A 358 -0.98 -0.38 -13.22
C ASP A 358 -1.72 -1.64 -13.69
N MET A 359 -2.07 -2.55 -12.76
CA MET A 359 -2.80 -3.79 -13.08
C MET A 359 -4.20 -3.51 -13.60
N THR A 360 -4.92 -2.58 -12.97
CA THR A 360 -6.28 -2.22 -13.40
C THR A 360 -6.27 -1.49 -14.73
N LYS A 361 -5.28 -0.61 -14.99
CA LYS A 361 -5.13 0.02 -16.33
C LYS A 361 -4.88 -1.02 -17.41
N ALA A 362 -4.03 -2.01 -17.14
CA ALA A 362 -3.75 -3.08 -18.09
C ALA A 362 -4.98 -3.95 -18.39
N ALA A 363 -5.83 -4.20 -17.38
CA ALA A 363 -7.00 -5.06 -17.53
C ALA A 363 -8.25 -4.35 -18.06
N PHE A 364 -8.47 -3.10 -17.66
CA PHE A 364 -9.73 -2.37 -17.90
C PHE A 364 -9.55 -1.12 -18.78
N GLY A 365 -8.34 -0.85 -19.28
CA GLY A 365 -8.03 0.37 -20.05
C GLY A 365 -7.96 1.65 -19.20
N VAL A 366 -8.42 1.61 -17.96
CA VAL A 366 -8.50 2.76 -17.04
C VAL A 366 -7.72 2.49 -15.75
N ARG A 367 -6.97 3.49 -15.29
CA ARG A 367 -6.24 3.41 -14.02
C ARG A 367 -7.23 3.55 -12.86
N ILE A 368 -7.41 2.49 -12.09
CA ILE A 368 -8.20 2.49 -10.85
C ILE A 368 -7.23 2.51 -9.66
N PRO A 369 -7.01 3.67 -9.00
CA PRO A 369 -6.15 3.71 -7.83
C PRO A 369 -6.79 2.95 -6.67
N ILE A 370 -5.97 2.45 -5.74
CA ILE A 370 -6.41 1.69 -4.56
C ILE A 370 -7.55 2.37 -3.77
N HIS A 371 -7.58 3.70 -3.72
CA HIS A 371 -8.66 4.43 -3.05
C HIS A 371 -10.02 4.28 -3.76
N ARG A 372 -10.02 4.13 -5.09
CA ARG A 372 -11.24 3.92 -5.88
C ARG A 372 -11.80 2.51 -5.75
N LEU A 373 -11.02 1.51 -5.30
CA LEU A 373 -11.58 0.20 -4.96
C LEU A 373 -12.68 0.32 -3.91
N ARG A 374 -12.45 1.18 -2.92
CA ARG A 374 -13.41 1.47 -1.85
C ARG A 374 -14.73 2.01 -2.38
N GLU A 375 -14.68 2.85 -3.41
CA GLU A 375 -15.88 3.43 -4.00
C GLU A 375 -16.59 2.45 -4.94
N ASN A 376 -15.84 1.63 -5.68
CA ASN A 376 -16.40 0.51 -6.44
C ASN A 376 -17.13 -0.48 -5.52
N VAL A 377 -16.52 -0.84 -4.39
CA VAL A 377 -17.15 -1.69 -3.36
C VAL A 377 -18.41 -1.05 -2.79
N ALA A 378 -18.38 0.25 -2.49
CA ALA A 378 -19.56 0.94 -1.98
C ALA A 378 -20.70 1.01 -3.01
N THR A 379 -20.36 1.20 -4.29
CA THR A 379 -21.34 1.25 -5.38
C THR A 379 -22.01 -0.11 -5.53
N GLU A 380 -21.22 -1.17 -5.73
CA GLU A 380 -21.76 -2.52 -5.90
C GLU A 380 -22.46 -3.03 -4.65
N ALA A 381 -21.94 -2.75 -3.45
CA ALA A 381 -22.63 -3.11 -2.22
C ALA A 381 -23.98 -2.40 -2.08
N SER A 382 -24.10 -1.17 -2.60
CA SER A 382 -25.38 -0.44 -2.58
C SER A 382 -26.40 -1.01 -3.57
N GLU A 383 -25.93 -1.62 -4.65
CA GLU A 383 -26.76 -2.21 -5.70
C GLU A 383 -27.16 -3.66 -5.38
N SER A 384 -26.25 -4.42 -4.76
CA SER A 384 -26.38 -5.89 -4.64
C SER A 384 -26.73 -6.39 -3.23
N LEU A 385 -26.53 -5.59 -2.17
CA LEU A 385 -26.84 -6.03 -0.80
C LEU A 385 -28.22 -5.56 -0.37
N SER A 386 -28.92 -6.41 0.40
CA SER A 386 -30.24 -6.12 0.99
C SER A 386 -30.31 -4.80 1.78
N GLY A 387 -29.18 -4.31 2.32
CA GLY A 387 -29.10 -3.04 3.05
C GLY A 387 -28.73 -1.81 2.21
N GLY A 388 -28.53 -1.97 0.89
CA GLY A 388 -28.20 -0.90 -0.05
C GLY A 388 -27.12 0.07 0.46
N GLY A 389 -27.40 1.38 0.39
CA GLY A 389 -26.46 2.43 0.81
C GLY A 389 -26.03 2.38 2.30
N LEU A 390 -26.84 1.78 3.18
CA LEU A 390 -26.46 1.58 4.59
C LEU A 390 -25.37 0.52 4.72
N ALA A 391 -25.48 -0.58 3.97
CA ALA A 391 -24.46 -1.62 3.93
C ALA A 391 -23.12 -1.09 3.39
N ALA A 392 -23.17 -0.24 2.36
CA ALA A 392 -21.98 0.45 1.84
C ALA A 392 -21.32 1.36 2.90
N THR A 393 -22.12 2.15 3.62
CA THR A 393 -21.60 3.05 4.68
C THR A 393 -20.90 2.26 5.80
N ALA A 394 -21.51 1.15 6.22
CA ALA A 394 -20.99 0.28 7.27
C ALA A 394 -19.73 -0.50 6.83
N LEU A 395 -19.68 -0.98 5.58
CA LEU A 395 -18.48 -1.58 4.97
C LEU A 395 -17.30 -0.63 4.99
N LEU A 396 -17.56 0.64 4.67
CA LEU A 396 -16.55 1.68 4.59
C LEU A 396 -16.14 2.24 5.96
N GLY A 397 -16.95 2.05 7.01
CA GLY A 397 -16.72 2.68 8.31
C GLY A 397 -16.83 4.21 8.23
N HIS A 398 -17.71 4.72 7.36
CA HIS A 398 -18.05 6.14 7.34
C HIS A 398 -18.93 6.45 8.54
N LYS A 399 -18.45 7.34 9.43
CA LYS A 399 -19.30 7.97 10.43
C LYS A 399 -19.89 9.22 9.79
N SER A 400 -21.15 9.20 9.40
CA SER A 400 -21.86 10.46 9.22
C SER A 400 -22.01 11.10 10.61
N GLN A 401 -21.92 12.42 10.68
CA GLN A 401 -22.14 13.16 11.93
C GLN A 401 -23.60 13.01 12.43
N ALA A 402 -24.51 12.52 11.56
CA ALA A 402 -25.92 12.32 11.82
C ALA A 402 -26.27 10.96 12.47
N THR A 403 -25.35 10.00 12.59
CA THR A 403 -25.70 8.66 13.10
C THR A 403 -24.65 8.17 14.10
N THR A 404 -24.90 8.46 15.39
CA THR A 404 -24.08 7.98 16.50
C THR A 404 -24.80 6.84 17.22
N ALA A 405 -24.46 5.59 16.89
CA ALA A 405 -24.78 4.41 17.71
C ALA A 405 -23.63 3.39 17.61
N ARG A 406 -22.65 3.47 18.52
CA ARG A 406 -21.39 2.70 18.47
C ARG A 406 -21.55 1.18 18.54
N HIS A 407 -22.67 0.67 19.06
CA HIS A 407 -22.91 -0.77 19.15
C HIS A 407 -23.71 -1.33 17.97
N TYR A 408 -24.62 -0.52 17.40
CA TYR A 408 -25.44 -0.90 16.24
C TYR A 408 -24.66 -0.82 14.92
N ASP A 409 -23.78 0.19 14.78
CA ASP A 409 -22.89 0.38 13.62
C ASP A 409 -21.87 -0.79 13.48
N HIS A 410 -21.45 -1.37 14.60
CA HIS A 410 -20.49 -2.48 14.58
C HIS A 410 -21.12 -3.79 14.10
N SER A 411 -22.33 -4.13 14.57
CA SER A 411 -23.06 -5.31 14.12
C SER A 411 -23.47 -5.21 12.64
N GLU A 412 -23.92 -4.03 12.21
CA GLU A 412 -24.24 -3.76 10.80
C GLU A 412 -22.99 -3.83 9.91
N GLY A 413 -21.86 -3.28 10.36
CA GLY A 413 -20.59 -3.36 9.65
C GLY A 413 -20.02 -4.77 9.52
N ILE A 414 -20.23 -5.62 10.53
CA ILE A 414 -19.87 -7.05 10.46
C ILE A 414 -20.80 -7.76 9.48
N ARG A 415 -22.11 -7.57 9.59
CA ARG A 415 -23.11 -8.21 8.72
C ARG A 415 -22.87 -7.86 7.25
N ALA A 416 -22.65 -6.58 6.94
CA ALA A 416 -22.37 -6.14 5.59
C ALA A 416 -21.04 -6.71 5.05
N ALA A 417 -20.01 -6.81 5.89
CA ALA A 417 -18.74 -7.46 5.52
C ALA A 417 -18.90 -8.96 5.26
N GLN A 418 -19.73 -9.66 6.03
CA GLN A 418 -20.04 -11.06 5.81
C GLN A 418 -20.81 -11.26 4.51
N GLN A 419 -21.90 -10.51 4.29
CA GLN A 419 -22.70 -10.61 3.07
C GLN A 419 -21.87 -10.29 1.83
N PHE A 420 -21.06 -9.24 1.87
CA PHE A 420 -20.19 -8.88 0.75
C PHE A 420 -19.08 -9.91 0.53
N GLY A 421 -18.51 -10.47 1.60
CA GLY A 421 -17.53 -11.55 1.52
C GLY A 421 -18.08 -12.80 0.83
N VAL A 422 -19.32 -13.17 1.14
CA VAL A 422 -20.07 -14.27 0.50
C VAL A 422 -20.37 -13.94 -0.97
N LEU A 423 -20.82 -12.71 -1.27
CA LEU A 423 -21.05 -12.26 -2.64
C LEU A 423 -19.78 -12.43 -3.49
N LEU A 424 -18.65 -11.88 -3.05
CA LEU A 424 -17.38 -12.01 -3.76
C LEU A 424 -16.94 -13.48 -3.93
N ALA A 425 -17.20 -14.33 -2.94
CA ALA A 425 -16.88 -15.76 -3.03
C ALA A 425 -17.73 -16.47 -4.09
N SER A 426 -19.02 -16.15 -4.18
CA SER A 426 -19.93 -16.77 -5.17
C SER A 426 -19.51 -16.49 -6.62
N HIS A 427 -18.89 -15.33 -6.88
CA HIS A 427 -18.33 -14.99 -8.20
C HIS A 427 -17.11 -15.84 -8.59
N GLN A 428 -16.44 -16.51 -7.64
CA GLN A 428 -15.37 -17.46 -7.94
C GLN A 428 -15.89 -18.88 -8.18
N GLU A 429 -17.04 -19.22 -7.59
CA GLU A 429 -17.68 -20.52 -7.82
C GLU A 429 -18.46 -20.53 -9.13
N CYS A 430 -18.98 -19.38 -9.55
CA CYS A 430 -19.70 -19.18 -10.81
C CYS A 430 -18.76 -18.82 -11.97
N THR A 431 -17.72 -19.61 -12.18
CA THR A 431 -17.08 -19.67 -13.51
C THR A 431 -18.05 -20.41 -14.42
N VAL A 432 -18.97 -19.66 -15.02
CA VAL A 432 -19.79 -20.16 -16.13
C VAL A 432 -18.82 -20.47 -17.26
N ASP A 433 -18.74 -21.73 -17.68
CA ASP A 433 -18.24 -22.09 -19.00
C ASP A 433 -19.10 -21.31 -20.00
N LEU A 434 -18.60 -20.17 -20.45
CA LEU A 434 -19.08 -19.59 -21.69
C LEU A 434 -18.53 -20.50 -22.78
N ASP A 435 -19.30 -21.52 -23.14
CA ASP A 435 -19.20 -22.16 -24.45
C ASP A 435 -19.28 -21.04 -25.50
N LEU A 436 -18.11 -20.63 -26.01
CA LEU A 436 -17.96 -19.83 -27.23
C LEU A 436 -17.61 -20.75 -28.39
#